data_AF-C9L5C8-F1
#
_entry.id   AF-C9L5C8-F1
#
_cell.length_a   1.000
_cell.length_b   1.000
_cell.length_c   1.000
_cell.angle_alpha   90.00
_cell.angle_beta   90.00
_cell.angle_gamma   90.00
#
_symmetry.space_group_name_H-M   'P 1'
#
loop_
_entity.id
_entity.type
_entity.pdbx_description
1 polymer ?
#
loop_
_entity_poly.entity_id
_entity_poly.type
_entity_poly.pdbx_seq_one_letter_code
_entity_poly.pdbx_strand_id
1 'polypeptide(L)'
;MQNESKLCKDFWDTINNPKKVNLNLLTDDDIETYTIGERKDVIMVIYVPMAKREQKPIYINNDIFNGTFRRNYEGDYHCTRLQVKAMLRDQTERTMDMEILDKVPMEDLNYDTIHGYRNSHRTLKEGHPFERLNDHEYLRSIGAALFPKKMGNCIQQQRVCLCLEMSMILFGIFPSIF
;
A
#
# COMPACT_ATOMS: atom_id res chain seq x y z
N MET A 1 -37.93 12.47 -21.49
CA MET A 1 -37.88 11.85 -20.15
C MET A 1 -36.60 11.03 -20.09
N GLN A 2 -35.56 11.53 -19.42
CA GLN A 2 -34.40 10.68 -19.12
C GLN A 2 -34.84 9.67 -18.08
N ASN A 3 -34.86 8.42 -18.50
CA ASN A 3 -35.30 7.30 -17.67
C ASN A 3 -34.15 7.00 -16.70
N GLU A 4 -34.35 7.17 -15.39
CA GLU A 4 -33.36 6.93 -14.33
C GLU A 4 -32.61 5.59 -14.52
N SER A 5 -33.38 4.55 -14.86
CA SER A 5 -32.85 3.21 -15.16
C SER A 5 -31.86 3.21 -16.32
N LYS A 6 -32.08 4.01 -17.37
CA LYS A 6 -31.17 4.12 -18.50
C LYS A 6 -29.87 4.82 -18.09
N LEU A 7 -29.97 5.90 -17.31
CA LEU A 7 -28.80 6.63 -16.82
C LEU A 7 -27.91 5.74 -15.93
N CYS A 8 -28.51 5.01 -14.98
CA CYS A 8 -27.79 4.06 -14.13
C CYS A 8 -27.13 2.96 -14.95
N LYS A 9 -27.86 2.40 -15.93
CA LYS A 9 -27.32 1.36 -16.80
C LYS A 9 -26.12 1.87 -17.61
N ASP A 10 -26.26 3.02 -18.28
CA ASP A 10 -25.20 3.60 -19.11
C ASP A 10 -23.95 3.92 -18.25
N PHE A 11 -24.15 4.37 -17.00
CA PHE A 11 -23.06 4.61 -16.05
C PHE A 11 -22.33 3.31 -15.67
N TRP A 12 -23.07 2.28 -15.23
CA TRP A 12 -22.51 0.99 -14.84
C TRP A 12 -21.81 0.29 -16.00
N ASP A 13 -22.40 0.31 -17.20
CA ASP A 13 -21.79 -0.23 -18.41
C ASP A 13 -20.47 0.48 -18.75
N THR A 14 -20.38 1.78 -18.47
CA THR A 14 -19.18 2.59 -18.72
C THR A 14 -18.07 2.31 -17.71
N ILE A 15 -18.38 2.28 -16.41
CA ILE A 15 -17.36 2.13 -15.37
C ILE A 15 -16.87 0.68 -15.22
N ASN A 16 -17.71 -0.30 -15.56
CA ASN A 16 -17.31 -1.71 -15.64
C ASN A 16 -16.53 -2.04 -16.91
N ASN A 17 -16.39 -1.10 -17.86
CA ASN A 17 -15.62 -1.32 -19.07
C ASN A 17 -14.11 -1.12 -18.79
N PRO A 18 -13.28 -2.17 -18.83
CA PRO A 18 -11.84 -2.07 -18.55
C PRO A 18 -11.09 -1.21 -19.58
N LYS A 19 -11.65 -1.01 -20.78
CA LYS A 19 -11.09 -0.08 -21.78
C LYS A 19 -11.30 1.38 -21.39
N LYS A 20 -12.31 1.66 -20.56
CA LYS A 20 -12.63 3.02 -20.14
C LYS A 20 -11.97 3.37 -18.81
N VAL A 21 -12.06 2.50 -17.81
CA VAL A 21 -11.41 2.64 -16.50
C VAL A 21 -10.75 1.31 -16.16
N ASN A 22 -9.49 1.31 -15.74
CA ASN A 22 -8.75 0.06 -15.51
C ASN A 22 -9.30 -0.80 -14.36
N LEU A 23 -9.93 -0.17 -13.36
CA LEU A 23 -10.51 -0.83 -12.20
C LEU A 23 -11.72 -0.04 -11.71
N ASN A 24 -12.86 -0.72 -11.54
CA ASN A 24 -14.01 -0.15 -10.86
C ASN A 24 -13.86 -0.29 -9.34
N LEU A 25 -14.01 0.82 -8.62
CA LEU A 25 -13.95 0.88 -7.15
C LEU A 25 -15.33 0.98 -6.50
N LEU A 26 -16.37 1.28 -7.29
CA LEU A 26 -17.71 1.57 -6.80
C LEU A 26 -18.50 0.29 -6.57
N THR A 27 -19.35 0.37 -5.56
CA THR A 27 -20.40 -0.60 -5.24
C THR A 27 -21.78 0.03 -5.43
N ASP A 28 -22.84 -0.77 -5.39
CA ASP A 28 -24.21 -0.26 -5.50
C ASP A 28 -24.55 0.75 -4.39
N ASP A 29 -23.97 0.58 -3.20
CA ASP A 29 -24.17 1.47 -2.05
C ASP A 29 -23.51 2.85 -2.23
N ASP A 30 -22.58 2.99 -3.17
CA ASP A 30 -21.88 4.24 -3.45
C ASP A 30 -22.66 5.18 -4.39
N ILE A 31 -23.80 4.73 -4.93
CA ILE A 31 -24.57 5.47 -5.93
C ILE A 31 -26.00 5.68 -5.45
N GLU A 32 -26.41 6.95 -5.41
CA GLU A 32 -27.77 7.33 -5.04
C GLU A 32 -28.40 8.19 -6.14
N THR A 33 -29.68 7.97 -6.41
CA THR A 33 -30.45 8.72 -7.39
C THR A 33 -31.57 9.50 -6.72
N TYR A 34 -31.70 10.77 -7.11
CA TYR A 34 -32.70 11.70 -6.60
C TYR A 34 -33.49 12.27 -7.77
N THR A 35 -34.82 12.26 -7.66
CA THR A 35 -35.69 12.94 -8.62
C THR A 35 -36.16 14.27 -8.03
N ILE A 36 -35.91 15.38 -8.72
CA ILE A 36 -36.21 16.73 -8.22
C ILE A 36 -37.16 17.47 -9.16
N GLY A 37 -38.08 18.22 -8.55
CA GLY A 37 -38.98 19.15 -9.23
C GLY A 37 -40.12 18.51 -10.01
N GLU A 38 -41.02 19.34 -10.52
CA GLU A 38 -42.19 18.90 -11.30
C GLU A 38 -41.80 18.28 -12.65
N ARG A 39 -40.62 18.65 -13.17
CA ARG A 39 -40.06 18.14 -14.43
C ARG A 39 -39.44 16.74 -14.31
N LYS A 40 -39.34 16.20 -13.09
CA LYS A 40 -38.71 14.91 -12.79
C LYS A 40 -37.26 14.83 -13.30
N ASP A 41 -36.47 15.85 -12.99
CA ASP A 41 -35.03 15.84 -13.29
C ASP A 41 -34.33 14.84 -12.37
N VAL A 42 -33.44 14.01 -12.93
CA VAL A 42 -32.74 12.96 -12.19
C VAL A 42 -31.32 13.42 -11.88
N ILE A 43 -30.94 13.42 -10.60
CA ILE A 43 -29.59 13.69 -10.11
C ILE A 43 -29.01 12.37 -9.59
N MET A 44 -27.83 12.01 -10.08
CA MET A 44 -27.06 10.87 -9.59
C MET A 44 -25.90 11.39 -8.74
N VAL A 45 -25.86 10.97 -7.48
CA VAL A 45 -24.79 11.24 -6.53
C VAL A 45 -23.90 10.02 -6.46
N ILE A 46 -22.60 10.19 -6.67
CA ILE A 46 -21.61 9.10 -6.71
C ILE A 46 -20.54 9.37 -5.67
N TYR A 47 -20.43 8.47 -4.70
CA TYR A 47 -19.41 8.51 -3.66
C TYR A 47 -18.22 7.65 -4.07
N VAL A 48 -17.13 8.27 -4.53
CA VAL A 48 -15.96 7.52 -4.97
C VAL A 48 -15.06 7.19 -3.77
N PRO A 49 -14.89 5.90 -3.38
CA PRO A 49 -14.02 5.54 -2.28
C PRO A 49 -12.55 5.71 -2.66
N MET A 50 -11.70 5.90 -1.64
CA MET A 50 -10.26 5.98 -1.85
C MET A 50 -9.70 4.61 -2.26
N ALA A 51 -9.07 4.55 -3.45
CA ALA A 51 -8.35 3.35 -3.89
C ALA A 51 -7.25 2.97 -2.88
N LYS A 52 -7.08 1.67 -2.65
CA LYS A 52 -5.95 1.14 -1.85
C LYS A 52 -4.62 1.36 -2.57
N ARG A 53 -3.50 1.19 -1.86
CA ARG A 53 -2.15 1.42 -2.45
C ARG A 53 -1.87 0.47 -3.61
N GLU A 54 -2.30 -0.78 -3.48
CA GLU A 54 -2.10 -1.88 -4.44
C GLU A 54 -2.97 -1.73 -5.69
N GLN A 55 -3.99 -0.88 -5.62
CA GLN A 55 -4.91 -0.59 -6.71
C GLN A 55 -4.48 0.65 -7.51
N LYS A 56 -3.55 1.46 -6.98
CA LYS A 56 -3.08 2.67 -7.66
C LYS A 56 -1.97 2.34 -8.66
N PRO A 57 -1.92 3.03 -9.81
CA PRO A 57 -2.81 4.12 -10.24
C PRO A 57 -4.14 3.64 -10.84
N ILE A 58 -5.20 4.44 -10.65
CA ILE A 58 -6.46 4.32 -11.39
C ILE A 58 -6.38 5.25 -12.60
N TYR A 59 -6.59 4.70 -13.79
CA TYR A 59 -6.41 5.41 -15.05
C TYR A 59 -7.51 5.09 -16.06
N ILE A 60 -7.75 6.05 -16.96
CA ILE A 60 -8.78 5.95 -17.99
C ILE A 60 -8.20 5.68 -19.39
N ASN A 61 -9.04 5.16 -20.29
CA ASN A 61 -8.76 4.96 -21.72
C ASN A 61 -7.48 4.14 -22.01
N ASN A 62 -7.09 3.21 -21.13
CA ASN A 62 -5.88 2.40 -21.25
C ASN A 62 -4.55 3.19 -21.33
N ASP A 63 -4.51 4.45 -20.90
CA ASP A 63 -3.29 5.24 -20.83
C ASP A 63 -2.92 5.53 -19.37
N ILE A 64 -1.90 4.83 -18.84
CA ILE A 64 -1.49 5.00 -17.45
C ILE A 64 -0.81 6.35 -17.18
N PHE A 65 -0.10 6.92 -18.16
CA PHE A 65 0.69 8.13 -17.96
C PHE A 65 -0.12 9.40 -18.17
N ASN A 66 -1.08 9.39 -19.11
CA ASN A 66 -1.96 10.54 -19.36
C ASN A 66 -3.38 10.32 -18.85
N GLY A 67 -3.79 9.10 -18.49
CA GLY A 67 -5.13 8.80 -17.98
C GLY A 67 -5.25 8.81 -16.46
N THR A 68 -4.18 9.10 -15.72
CA THR A 68 -4.19 9.18 -14.24
C THR A 68 -4.34 10.63 -13.79
N PHE A 69 -5.33 10.90 -12.93
CA PHE A 69 -5.63 12.24 -12.43
C PHE A 69 -5.59 12.29 -10.90
N ARG A 70 -5.30 13.48 -10.37
CA ARG A 70 -5.40 13.79 -8.95
C ARG A 70 -6.23 15.05 -8.77
N ARG A 71 -7.27 14.95 -7.94
CA ARG A 71 -8.04 16.12 -7.50
C ARG A 71 -7.19 16.97 -6.55
N ASN A 72 -7.13 18.27 -6.83
CA ASN A 72 -6.52 19.26 -5.96
C ASN A 72 -7.44 20.49 -5.91
N TYR A 73 -7.90 20.85 -4.71
CA TYR A 73 -8.90 21.89 -4.51
C TYR A 73 -10.17 21.62 -5.36
N GLU A 74 -10.45 22.46 -6.35
CA GLU A 74 -11.62 22.35 -7.24
C GLU A 74 -11.36 21.58 -8.54
N GLY A 75 -10.10 21.33 -8.90
CA GLY A 75 -9.71 20.80 -10.21
C GLY A 75 -9.15 19.39 -10.18
N ASP A 76 -9.24 18.71 -11.32
CA ASP A 76 -8.54 17.45 -11.58
C ASP A 76 -7.34 17.70 -12.49
N TYR A 77 -6.16 17.28 -12.03
CA TYR A 77 -4.91 17.51 -12.75
C TYR A 77 -4.28 16.18 -13.14
N HIS A 78 -3.68 16.14 -14.34
CA HIS A 78 -2.88 14.99 -14.75
C HIS A 78 -1.74 14.74 -13.76
N CYS A 79 -1.60 13.48 -13.34
CA CYS A 79 -0.44 13.09 -12.57
C CYS A 79 0.82 13.18 -13.43
N THR A 80 1.91 13.65 -12.85
CA THR A 80 3.21 13.62 -13.54
C THR A 80 3.69 12.19 -13.69
N ARG A 81 4.56 11.95 -14.68
CA ARG A 81 5.18 10.62 -14.87
C ARG A 81 5.90 10.10 -13.62
N LEU A 82 6.49 11.00 -12.81
CA LEU A 82 7.14 10.64 -11.56
C LEU A 82 6.12 10.17 -10.51
N GLN A 83 4.97 10.84 -10.41
CA GLN A 83 3.89 10.43 -9.50
C GLN A 83 3.30 9.07 -9.89
N VAL A 84 3.05 8.85 -11.19
CA VAL A 84 2.56 7.54 -11.68
C VAL A 84 3.58 6.44 -11.38
N LYS A 85 4.87 6.68 -11.60
CA LYS A 85 5.94 5.73 -11.26
C LYS A 85 6.05 5.45 -9.76
N ALA A 86 5.80 6.46 -8.91
CA ALA A 86 5.77 6.27 -7.46
C ALA A 86 4.59 5.37 -7.06
N MET A 87 3.40 5.58 -7.61
CA MET A 87 2.25 4.69 -7.38
C MET A 87 2.55 3.25 -7.80
N LEU A 88 3.16 3.05 -8.97
CA LEU A 88 3.55 1.71 -9.44
C LEU A 88 4.58 1.02 -8.54
N ARG A 89 5.50 1.78 -7.94
CA ARG A 89 6.46 1.25 -6.95
C ARG A 89 5.74 0.81 -5.67
N ASP A 90 4.81 1.63 -5.21
CA ASP A 90 4.03 1.39 -3.99
C ASP A 90 2.97 0.30 -4.18
N GLN A 91 2.60 -0.01 -5.44
CA GLN A 91 1.62 -1.05 -5.77
C GLN A 91 2.07 -2.45 -5.32
N THR A 92 3.38 -2.68 -5.24
CA THR A 92 3.97 -3.95 -4.82
C THR A 92 3.79 -4.16 -3.32
N GLU A 93 2.76 -4.92 -2.93
CA GLU A 93 2.54 -5.43 -1.56
C GLU A 93 3.69 -6.36 -1.07
N ARG A 94 4.62 -6.70 -1.97
CA ARG A 94 5.86 -7.40 -1.69
C ARG A 94 6.99 -6.69 -2.40
N THR A 95 7.86 -6.01 -1.65
CA THR A 95 9.17 -5.62 -2.18
C THR A 95 9.90 -6.91 -2.62
N MET A 96 10.77 -6.81 -3.62
CA MET A 96 11.67 -7.92 -4.01
C MET A 96 12.57 -8.39 -2.85
N ASP A 97 12.52 -7.72 -1.70
CA ASP A 97 13.25 -8.03 -0.48
C ASP A 97 12.49 -8.96 0.49
N MET A 98 11.25 -9.33 0.16
CA MET A 98 10.48 -10.37 0.87
C MET A 98 10.73 -11.78 0.30
N GLU A 99 11.79 -11.97 -0.48
CA GLU A 99 12.26 -13.30 -0.81
C GLU A 99 12.90 -13.89 0.45
N ILE A 100 12.30 -14.97 0.96
CA ILE A 100 12.80 -15.70 2.12
C ILE A 100 14.14 -16.32 1.70
N LEU A 101 15.26 -15.75 2.16
CA LEU A 101 16.52 -16.48 2.13
C LEU A 101 16.51 -17.54 3.22
N ASP A 102 17.26 -18.60 2.94
CA ASP A 102 17.32 -19.91 3.60
C ASP A 102 17.02 -19.97 5.10
N LYS A 103 16.62 -21.15 5.57
CA LYS A 103 16.38 -21.43 6.99
C LYS A 103 17.68 -21.31 7.78
N VAL A 104 17.98 -20.12 8.30
CA VAL A 104 19.11 -19.88 9.19
C VAL A 104 18.64 -20.08 10.63
N PRO A 105 19.32 -20.93 11.42
CA PRO A 105 19.04 -21.08 12.84
C PRO A 105 19.45 -19.79 13.59
N MET A 106 18.76 -19.46 14.69
CA MET A 106 19.03 -18.22 15.45
C MET A 106 20.47 -18.18 15.97
N GLU A 107 21.02 -19.34 16.26
CA GLU A 107 22.36 -19.55 16.77
C GLU A 107 23.46 -19.08 15.82
N ASP A 108 23.17 -19.00 14.52
CA ASP A 108 24.10 -18.53 13.48
C ASP A 108 24.07 -16.99 13.32
N LEU A 109 23.17 -16.30 14.03
CA LEU A 109 23.13 -14.83 14.02
C LEU A 109 24.19 -14.24 14.95
N ASN A 110 24.81 -13.14 14.52
CA ASN A 110 25.73 -12.38 15.36
C ASN A 110 24.95 -11.54 16.39
N TYR A 111 24.92 -12.02 17.64
CA TYR A 111 24.23 -11.37 18.75
C TYR A 111 24.82 -10.00 19.12
N ASP A 112 26.13 -9.80 18.97
CA ASP A 112 26.76 -8.50 19.26
C ASP A 112 26.20 -7.41 18.35
N THR A 113 26.00 -7.76 17.08
CA THR A 113 25.42 -6.87 16.08
C THR A 113 23.95 -6.57 16.35
N ILE A 114 23.16 -7.58 16.74
CA ILE A 114 21.75 -7.42 17.13
C ILE A 114 21.63 -6.49 18.35
N HIS A 115 22.43 -6.73 19.38
CA HIS A 115 22.43 -5.91 20.59
C HIS A 115 22.93 -4.49 20.33
N GLY A 116 23.94 -4.31 19.47
CA GLY A 116 24.42 -3.00 19.03
C GLY A 116 23.32 -2.19 18.34
N TYR A 117 22.58 -2.81 17.42
CA TYR A 117 21.43 -2.18 16.77
C TYR A 117 20.31 -1.86 17.77
N ARG A 118 19.98 -2.81 18.67
CA ARG A 118 18.93 -2.64 19.67
C ARG A 118 19.23 -1.50 20.65
N ASN A 119 20.48 -1.39 21.10
CA ASN A 119 20.92 -0.29 21.94
C ASN A 119 20.80 1.06 21.22
N SER A 120 21.20 1.12 19.95
CA SER A 120 21.05 2.34 19.14
C SER A 120 19.57 2.72 18.98
N HIS A 121 18.69 1.74 18.71
CA HIS A 121 17.25 1.96 18.60
C HIS A 121 16.68 2.51 19.91
N ARG A 122 17.08 1.95 21.07
CA ARG A 122 16.65 2.44 22.39
C ARG A 122 17.05 3.90 22.61
N THR A 123 18.28 4.27 22.28
CA THR A 123 18.77 5.64 22.42
C THR A 123 18.03 6.63 21.50
N LEU A 124 17.68 6.19 20.29
CA LEU A 124 16.95 7.02 19.31
C LEU A 124 15.46 7.17 19.64
N LYS A 125 14.86 6.17 20.30
CA LYS A 125 13.42 6.11 20.60
C LYS A 125 13.20 5.59 22.03
N GLU A 126 13.49 6.45 23.00
CA GLU A 126 13.26 6.13 24.41
C GLU A 126 11.77 5.84 24.68
N GLY A 127 11.49 4.77 25.41
CA GLY A 127 10.13 4.35 25.78
C GLY A 127 9.39 3.56 24.70
N HIS A 128 10.06 3.15 23.63
CA HIS A 128 9.44 2.33 22.57
C HIS A 128 9.01 0.95 23.12
N PRO A 129 7.85 0.40 22.74
CA PRO A 129 7.38 -0.91 23.22
C PRO A 129 8.39 -2.06 23.02
N PHE A 130 9.28 -1.91 22.03
CA PHE A 130 10.30 -2.90 21.66
C PHE A 130 11.42 -3.06 22.69
N GLU A 131 11.55 -2.14 23.65
CA GLU A 131 12.54 -2.26 24.72
C GLU A 131 12.34 -3.50 25.58
N ARG A 132 11.09 -3.93 25.76
CA ARG A 132 10.70 -5.05 26.62
C ARG A 132 10.72 -6.41 25.92
N LEU A 133 10.89 -6.42 24.60
CA LEU A 133 10.85 -7.65 23.80
C LEU A 133 12.11 -8.48 23.99
N ASN A 134 12.01 -9.80 23.88
CA ASN A 134 13.19 -10.65 23.73
C ASN A 134 13.77 -10.52 22.31
N ASP A 135 14.96 -11.07 22.05
CA ASP A 135 15.62 -10.86 20.75
C ASP A 135 14.83 -11.44 19.57
N HIS A 136 14.16 -12.57 19.75
CA HIS A 136 13.28 -13.15 18.73
C HIS A 136 12.10 -12.23 18.40
N GLU A 137 11.41 -11.75 19.44
CA GLU A 137 10.28 -10.83 19.31
C GLU A 137 10.71 -9.49 18.72
N TYR A 138 11.89 -9.01 19.10
CA TYR A 138 12.48 -7.79 18.58
C TYR A 138 12.76 -7.92 17.08
N LEU A 139 13.48 -8.96 16.66
CA LEU A 139 13.79 -9.23 15.25
C LEU A 139 12.52 -9.42 14.41
N ARG A 140 11.49 -10.06 14.98
CA ARG A 140 10.18 -10.18 14.34
C ARG A 140 9.50 -8.82 14.17
N SER A 141 9.54 -7.99 15.21
CA SER A 141 8.85 -6.71 15.23
C SER A 141 9.48 -5.67 14.29
N ILE A 142 10.79 -5.77 14.02
CA ILE A 142 11.49 -4.94 13.04
C ILE A 142 11.47 -5.53 11.62
N GLY A 143 10.86 -6.69 11.41
CA GLY A 143 10.81 -7.37 10.10
C GLY A 143 12.10 -8.05 9.67
N ALA A 144 13.09 -8.21 10.56
CA ALA A 144 14.34 -8.91 10.25
C ALA A 144 14.17 -10.44 10.19
N ALA A 145 13.16 -10.98 10.88
CA ALA A 145 12.91 -12.40 11.02
C ALA A 145 11.41 -12.75 10.91
N LEU A 146 11.05 -13.78 10.14
CA LEU A 146 9.72 -14.40 10.19
C LEU A 146 9.80 -15.78 10.86
N PHE A 147 8.95 -16.00 11.87
CA PHE A 147 8.85 -17.28 12.57
C PHE A 147 7.57 -18.02 12.11
N PRO A 148 7.67 -19.22 11.53
CA PRO A 148 6.50 -20.00 11.18
C PRO A 148 5.72 -20.41 12.44
N LYS A 149 4.38 -20.39 12.37
CA LYS A 149 3.47 -20.79 13.47
C LYS A 149 3.61 -22.26 13.90
N LYS A 150 4.32 -23.09 13.13
CA LYS A 150 4.64 -24.49 13.46
C LYS A 150 6.07 -24.54 14.00
N MET A 151 6.23 -25.04 15.22
CA MET A 151 7.51 -25.18 15.92
C MET A 151 8.62 -25.71 15.00
N GLY A 152 9.57 -24.84 14.72
CA GLY A 152 10.86 -25.14 14.12
C GLY A 152 11.74 -23.93 14.38
N ASN A 153 12.93 -24.16 14.94
CA ASN A 153 13.92 -23.14 15.32
C ASN A 153 14.59 -22.50 14.09
N CYS A 154 13.80 -22.15 13.08
CA CYS A 154 14.29 -21.62 11.81
C CYS A 154 13.75 -20.22 11.61
N ILE A 155 14.67 -19.29 11.42
CA ILE A 155 14.35 -17.92 11.05
C ILE A 155 14.32 -17.84 9.54
N GLN A 156 13.30 -17.18 9.02
CA GLN A 156 13.30 -16.77 7.62
C GLN A 156 13.88 -15.36 7.57
N GLN A 157 15.09 -15.23 7.01
CA GLN A 157 15.74 -13.94 6.84
C GLN A 157 15.07 -13.19 5.68
N GLN A 158 14.64 -11.95 5.93
CA GLN A 158 14.29 -11.01 4.86
C GLN A 158 15.55 -10.26 4.43
N ARG A 159 15.72 -9.95 3.13
CA ARG A 159 16.90 -9.24 2.60
C ARG A 159 17.14 -7.86 3.21
N VAL A 160 16.17 -7.32 3.97
CA VAL A 160 16.34 -6.15 4.84
C VAL A 160 17.53 -6.32 5.82
N CYS A 161 17.91 -7.57 6.14
CA CYS A 161 18.95 -7.88 7.12
C CYS A 161 20.41 -7.80 6.62
N LEU A 162 20.69 -7.59 5.33
CA LEU A 162 22.08 -7.56 4.84
C LEU A 162 22.85 -6.26 5.13
N CYS A 163 22.28 -5.31 5.87
CA CYS A 163 22.98 -4.11 6.34
C CYS A 163 23.47 -4.23 7.79
N LEU A 164 23.74 -5.43 8.29
CA LEU A 164 24.37 -5.62 9.60
C LEU A 164 25.89 -5.84 9.54
N GLU A 165 26.49 -5.99 8.35
CA GLU A 165 27.96 -6.08 8.19
C GLU A 165 28.62 -4.87 7.52
N MET A 166 27.89 -3.82 7.15
CA MET A 166 28.50 -2.57 6.67
C MET A 166 27.95 -1.36 7.41
N SER A 167 28.89 -0.61 7.99
CA SER A 167 28.75 0.52 8.89
C SER A 167 27.98 1.74 8.39
N MET A 168 27.21 1.68 7.30
CA MET A 168 26.42 2.82 6.82
C MET A 168 25.22 2.32 6.03
N ILE A 169 24.11 3.07 6.14
CA ILE A 169 22.87 2.99 5.33
C ILE A 169 21.74 2.20 6.02
N LEU A 170 21.16 2.80 7.06
CA LEU A 170 19.82 2.42 7.57
C LEU A 170 18.84 3.60 7.67
N PHE A 171 19.15 4.73 7.03
CA PHE A 171 18.20 5.85 6.89
C PHE A 171 17.28 5.73 5.66
N GLY A 172 17.53 4.78 4.75
CA GLY A 172 16.88 4.73 3.43
C GLY A 172 15.84 3.64 3.20
N ILE A 173 15.65 2.69 4.13
CA ILE A 173 14.87 1.45 3.84
C ILE A 173 13.47 1.45 4.48
N PHE A 174 13.20 2.35 5.44
CA PHE A 174 11.85 2.56 5.98
C PHE A 174 11.42 4.03 5.85
N PRO A 175 10.83 4.45 4.71
CA PRO A 175 10.23 5.78 4.60
C PRO A 175 8.86 5.88 5.31
N SER A 176 8.38 4.83 5.98
CA SER A 176 7.00 4.77 6.48
C SER A 176 6.88 4.30 7.93
N ILE A 177 7.68 4.91 8.82
CA ILE A 177 7.23 5.25 10.17
C ILE A 177 7.59 6.72 10.41
N PHE A 178 6.91 7.58 9.65
CA PHE A 178 6.64 8.98 9.95
C PHE A 178 5.16 9.21 9.68
#